data_AF-A0A850CFA7-F1
#
_entry.id   AF-A0A850CFA7-F1
#
_cell.length_a   1.000
_cell.length_b   1.000
_cell.length_c   1.000
_cell.angle_alpha   90.00
_cell.angle_beta   90.00
_cell.angle_gamma   90.00
#
_symmetry.space_group_name_H-M   'P 1'
#
loop_
_entity.id
_entity.type
_entity.pdbx_description
1 polymer ?
#
loop_
_entity_poly.entity_id
_entity_poly.type
_entity_poly.pdbx_seq_one_letter_code
_entity_poly.pdbx_strand_id
1 'polypeptide(L)' 'MPRQRAGRGGSLLSNRELEVLWAMCEGMTNAEIGARLHVSEDTVKTHAKRMYGKLGARDRAQAVARAFRSGLVA' A
#
# COMPACT_ATOMS: atom_id res chain seq x y z
N MET A 1 -12.72 -9.23 -25.68
CA MET A 1 -12.22 -9.23 -24.28
C MET A 1 -11.31 -8.02 -24.12
N PRO A 2 -11.37 -7.22 -23.04
CA PRO A 2 -11.16 -7.70 -21.67
C PRO A 2 -12.09 -7.04 -20.62
N ARG A 3 -13.02 -7.81 -20.05
CA ARG A 3 -13.65 -7.45 -18.77
C ARG A 3 -12.78 -8.03 -17.67
N GLN A 4 -11.77 -7.26 -17.23
CA GLN A 4 -11.05 -7.57 -16.01
C GLN A 4 -12.06 -7.51 -14.86
N ARG A 5 -12.50 -8.67 -14.39
CA ARG A 5 -13.10 -8.83 -13.07
C ARG A 5 -12.06 -8.30 -12.08
N ALA A 6 -12.29 -7.08 -11.58
CA ALA A 6 -11.59 -6.55 -10.43
C ALA A 6 -11.94 -7.44 -9.24
N GLY A 7 -11.23 -8.55 -9.12
CA GLY A 7 -11.33 -9.45 -7.99
C GLY A 7 -10.92 -8.64 -6.77
N ARG A 8 -11.91 -8.35 -5.91
CA ARG A 8 -11.76 -8.14 -4.46
C ARG A 8 -10.31 -7.90 -4.01
N GLY A 9 -9.75 -6.75 -4.38
CA GLY A 9 -8.36 -6.39 -4.04
C GLY A 9 -8.19 -6.01 -2.57
N GLY A 10 -9.30 -5.92 -1.84
CA GLY A 10 -9.33 -5.42 -0.46
C GLY A 10 -9.10 -6.45 0.64
N SER A 11 -8.84 -7.72 0.33
CA SER A 11 -8.79 -8.78 1.37
C SER A 11 -7.45 -9.50 1.54
N LEU A 12 -6.34 -9.02 0.95
CA LEU A 12 -5.00 -9.64 1.08
C LEU A 12 -3.99 -8.83 1.91
N LEU A 13 -4.23 -7.54 2.11
CA LEU A 13 -3.36 -6.69 2.90
C LEU A 13 -3.72 -6.79 4.38
N SER A 14 -2.71 -6.92 5.23
CA SER A 14 -2.86 -6.78 6.68
C SER A 14 -3.19 -5.32 7.04
N ASN A 15 -3.83 -5.10 8.17
CA ASN A 15 -4.14 -3.76 8.68
C ASN A 15 -2.91 -2.83 8.66
N ARG A 16 -1.73 -3.35 9.03
CA ARG A 16 -0.49 -2.56 8.98
C ARG A 16 -0.07 -2.20 7.56
N GLU A 17 -0.25 -3.09 6.59
CA GLU A 17 0.07 -2.79 5.19
C GLU A 17 -0.92 -1.77 4.61
N LEU A 18 -2.18 -1.86 5.01
CA LEU A 18 -3.22 -0.88 4.67
C LEU A 18 -2.91 0.51 5.24
N GLU A 19 -2.52 0.60 6.51
CA GLU A 19 -2.13 1.87 7.13
C GLU A 19 -0.91 2.49 6.44
N VAL A 20 0.10 1.69 6.09
CA VAL A 20 1.26 2.14 5.31
C VAL A 20 0.82 2.63 3.94
N LEU A 21 -0.07 1.91 3.26
CA LEU A 21 -0.59 2.31 1.94
C LEU A 21 -1.35 3.64 2.00
N TRP A 22 -2.19 3.82 3.01
CA TRP A 22 -2.94 5.05 3.26
C TRP A 22 -2.00 6.23 3.46
N ALA A 23 -1.05 6.11 4.39
CA ALA A 23 -0.08 7.17 4.66
C ALA A 23 0.81 7.47 3.43
N MET A 24 1.14 6.45 2.61
CA MET A 24 1.81 6.68 1.32
C MET A 24 0.98 7.49 0.33
N CYS A 25 -0.35 7.28 0.30
CA CYS A 25 -1.27 8.02 -0.54
C CYS A 25 -1.47 9.46 -0.06
N GLU A 26 -1.40 9.71 1.25
CA GLU A 26 -1.36 11.06 1.83
C GLU A 26 -0.05 11.82 1.53
N GLY A 27 0.92 11.17 0.88
CA GLY A 27 2.20 11.77 0.52
C GLY A 27 3.27 11.67 1.60
N MET A 28 3.01 10.97 2.71
CA MET A 28 3.98 10.83 3.80
C MET A 28 5.24 10.06 3.37
N THR A 29 6.39 10.47 3.88
CA THR A 29 7.66 9.76 3.71
C THR A 29 7.71 8.51 4.59
N ASN A 30 8.59 7.54 4.28
CA ASN A 30 8.70 6.32 5.08
C ASN A 30 9.07 6.61 6.55
N ALA A 31 9.80 7.69 6.81
CA ALA A 31 10.12 8.16 8.16
C ALA A 31 8.88 8.65 8.90
N GLU A 32 8.03 9.46 8.25
CA GLU A 32 6.77 9.94 8.84
C GLU A 32 5.76 8.81 9.05
N ILE A 33 5.67 7.88 8.10
CA ILE A 33 4.87 6.66 8.23
C ILE A 33 5.36 5.84 9.44
N GLY A 34 6.67 5.72 9.59
CA GLY A 34 7.28 5.04 10.73
C GLY A 34 6.93 5.71 12.05
N ALA A 35 7.07 7.04 12.13
CA ALA A 35 6.68 7.82 13.31
C ALA A 35 5.21 7.65 13.66
N ARG A 36 4.31 7.68 12.67
CA ARG A 36 2.86 7.50 12.87
C ARG A 36 2.50 6.10 13.35
N LEU A 37 3.14 5.08 12.78
CA LEU A 37 2.88 3.67 13.10
C LEU A 37 3.72 3.15 14.27
N HIS A 38 4.54 4.00 14.88
CA HIS A 38 5.48 3.66 15.95
C HIS A 38 6.45 2.53 15.55
N VAL A 39 6.93 2.56 14.31
CA VAL A 39 7.90 1.61 13.74
C VAL A 39 9.05 2.33 13.06
N SER A 40 10.19 1.67 12.92
CA SER A 40 11.34 2.24 12.21
C SER A 40 11.09 2.33 10.71
N GLU A 41 11.73 3.29 10.03
CA GLU A 41 11.68 3.42 8.56
C GLU A 41 12.02 2.11 7.84
N ASP A 42 12.99 1.35 8.37
CA ASP A 42 13.40 0.06 7.82
C ASP A 42 12.29 -0.99 7.89
N THR A 43 11.52 -0.98 8.99
CA THR A 43 10.32 -1.80 9.16
C THR A 43 9.24 -1.40 8.16
N VAL A 44 9.04 -0.10 7.92
CA VAL A 44 8.11 0.40 6.89
C VAL A 44 8.54 -0.09 5.50
N LYS A 45 9.83 -0.02 5.15
CA LYS A 45 10.35 -0.53 3.87
C LYS A 45 10.09 -2.03 3.70
N THR A 46 10.26 -2.79 4.77
CA THR A 46 9.97 -4.23 4.78
C THR A 46 8.49 -4.51 4.58
N HIS A 47 7.61 -3.79 5.26
CA HIS A 47 6.16 -3.88 5.05
C HIS A 47 5.76 -3.45 3.64
N ALA A 48 6.35 -2.37 3.11
CA ALA A 48 6.13 -1.90 1.75
C ALA A 48 6.50 -2.95 0.71
N LYS A 49 7.65 -3.61 0.83
CA LYS A 49 8.05 -4.71 -0.07
C LYS A 49 7.06 -5.87 -0.08
N ARG A 50 6.60 -6.29 1.11
CA ARG A 50 5.60 -7.37 1.23
C ARG A 50 4.25 -6.94 0.65
N MET A 51 3.83 -5.72 0.96
CA MET A 51 2.63 -5.10 0.40
C MET A 51 2.70 -5.01 -1.12
N TYR A 52 3.83 -4.60 -1.69
CA TYR A 52 4.05 -4.54 -3.14
C TYR A 52 3.88 -5.91 -3.80
N GLY A 53 4.47 -6.96 -3.22
CA GLY A 53 4.27 -8.34 -3.69
C GLY A 53 2.79 -8.75 -3.68
N LYS A 54 2.07 -8.45 -2.60
CA LYS A 54 0.64 -8.78 -2.46
C LYS A 54 -0.26 -7.97 -3.39
N LEU A 55 0.02 -6.69 -3.56
CA LEU A 55 -0.75 -5.78 -4.41
C LEU A 55 -0.39 -5.96 -5.90
N GLY A 56 0.68 -6.70 -6.20
CA GLY A 56 1.29 -6.77 -7.53
C GLY A 56 1.85 -5.42 -7.97
N ALA A 57 2.23 -4.57 -7.02
CA ALA A 57 2.91 -3.31 -7.28
C ALA A 57 4.43 -3.56 -7.38
N ARG A 58 5.11 -2.79 -8.23
CA ARG A 58 6.58 -2.81 -8.29
C ARG A 58 7.22 -1.68 -7.48
N ASP A 59 6.52 -0.56 -7.39
CA ASP A 59 7.04 0.68 -6.80
C ASP A 59 5.93 1.43 -6.07
N ARG A 60 6.33 2.40 -5.23
CA ARG A 60 5.42 3.28 -4.48
C ARG A 60 4.34 3.88 -5.37
N ALA A 61 4.73 4.48 -6.50
CA ALA A 61 3.79 5.10 -7.43
C ALA A 61 2.76 4.10 -7.97
N GLN A 62 3.20 2.87 -8.27
CA GLN A 62 2.30 1.82 -8.74
C GLN A 62 1.38 1.33 -7.62
N ALA A 63 1.87 1.25 -6.38
CA ALA A 63 1.06 0.88 -5.23
C ALA A 63 -0.02 1.91 -4.94
N VAL A 64 0.33 3.19 -4.91
CA VAL A 64 -0.61 4.32 -4.77
C VAL A 64 -1.63 4.30 -5.91
N ALA A 65 -1.19 4.21 -7.17
CA ALA A 65 -2.10 4.15 -8.31
C ALA A 65 -3.03 2.92 -8.29
N ARG A 66 -2.57 1.78 -7.75
CA ARG A 66 -3.42 0.59 -7.54
C ARG A 66 -4.40 0.81 -6.39
N ALA A 67 -3.97 1.43 -5.30
CA ALA A 67 -4.83 1.79 -4.17
C ALA A 67 -6.00 2.68 -4.62
N PHE A 68 -5.70 3.73 -5.40
CA PHE A 68 -6.70 4.59 -6.02
C PHE A 68 -7.61 3.83 -7.00
N ARG A 69 -7.04 3.02 -7.90
CA ARG A 69 -7.84 2.23 -8.86
C ARG A 69 -8.72 1.16 -8.22
N SER A 70 -8.33 0.66 -7.05
CA SER A 70 -9.10 -0.36 -6.31
C SER A 70 -10.14 0.23 -5.37
N GLY A 71 -10.19 1.57 -5.23
CA GLY A 71 -11.07 2.25 -4.29
C GLY A 71 -10.73 1.97 -2.82
N LEU A 72 -9.50 1.50 -2.54
CA LEU A 72 -9.02 1.22 -1.18
C LEU A 72 -8.66 2.49 -0.40
N VAL A 73 -8.41 3.56 -1.14
CA VAL A 73 -8.05 4.89 -0.64
C VAL A 73 -8.83 5.89 -1.48
N ALA A 74 -9.52 6.82 -0.83
CA ALA A 74 -10.37 7.84 -1.43
C ALA A 74 -10.06 9.20 -0.80
#